data_AF-Q2KZL5-F1
#
_entry.id   AF-Q2KZL5-F1
#
_cell.length_a   1.000
_cell.length_b   1.000
_cell.length_c   1.000
_cell.angle_alpha   90.00
_cell.angle_beta   90.00
_cell.angle_gamma   90.00
#
_symmetry.space_group_name_H-M   'P 1'
#
loop_
_entity.id
_entity.type
_entity.pdbx_description
1 polymer ?
#
loop_
_entity_poly.entity_id
_entity_poly.type
_entity_poly.pdbx_seq_one_letter_code
_entity_poly.pdbx_strand_id
1 'polypeptide(L)'
;MPAPLADAPPPAADNQAVARWFGRDEALTSDVKILGVIAAGRHGSAVLSIDGGPPTAYRVGNALPGALVLRDIGADRVVLDQRGREMQLRTPSREAAPAGIVPLP
;
A
#
# COMPACT_ATOMS: atom_id res chain seq x y z
N MET A 1 -13.82 -53.78 29.19
CA MET A 1 -12.90 -53.30 28.13
C MET A 1 -12.94 -51.77 28.18
N PRO A 2 -11.87 -51.03 28.52
CA PRO A 2 -11.91 -49.57 28.43
C PRO A 2 -11.89 -49.13 26.96
N ALA A 3 -12.61 -48.05 26.64
CA ALA A 3 -12.68 -47.49 25.29
C ALA A 3 -11.35 -46.80 24.92
N PRO A 4 -10.89 -46.88 23.65
CA PRO A 4 -9.70 -46.17 23.23
C PRO A 4 -9.98 -44.66 23.26
N LEU A 5 -9.09 -43.90 23.90
CA LEU A 5 -9.07 -42.45 23.81
C LEU A 5 -8.74 -42.09 22.35
N ALA A 6 -9.69 -41.52 21.64
CA ALA A 6 -9.44 -40.95 20.32
C ALA A 6 -8.51 -39.75 20.49
N ASP A 7 -7.35 -39.79 19.83
CA ASP A 7 -6.41 -38.67 19.79
C ASP A 7 -7.08 -37.46 19.13
N ALA A 8 -6.95 -36.28 19.76
CA ALA A 8 -7.58 -35.07 19.26
C ALA A 8 -6.88 -34.62 17.96
N PRO A 9 -7.62 -34.10 16.96
CA PRO A 9 -7.00 -33.61 15.73
C PRO A 9 -5.95 -32.53 16.06
N PRO A 10 -4.78 -32.54 15.39
CA PRO A 10 -3.79 -31.49 15.58
C PRO A 10 -4.41 -30.12 15.25
N PRO A 11 -4.03 -29.05 15.97
CA PRO A 11 -4.54 -27.71 15.69
C PRO A 11 -4.17 -27.34 14.26
N ALA A 12 -5.17 -26.89 13.49
CA ALA A 12 -4.96 -26.44 12.11
C ALA A 12 -3.94 -25.30 12.08
N ALA A 13 -2.93 -25.41 11.23
CA ALA A 13 -1.93 -24.36 11.05
C ALA A 13 -2.61 -23.07 10.54
N ASP A 14 -2.44 -21.97 11.28
CA ASP A 14 -2.99 -20.65 10.93
C ASP A 14 -2.18 -20.03 9.79
N ASN A 15 -2.46 -20.50 8.57
CA ASN A 15 -1.79 -20.05 7.36
C ASN A 15 -2.26 -18.64 6.90
N GLN A 16 -3.10 -17.97 7.69
CA GLN A 16 -3.57 -16.60 7.45
C GLN A 16 -2.42 -15.59 7.48
N ALA A 17 -1.38 -15.83 8.29
CA ALA A 17 -0.19 -14.97 8.34
C ALA A 17 0.65 -15.07 7.05
N VAL A 18 0.85 -16.29 6.52
CA VAL A 18 1.62 -16.50 5.28
C VAL A 18 0.82 -16.10 4.04
N ALA A 19 -0.50 -16.27 4.04
CA ALA A 19 -1.35 -15.77 2.95
C ALA A 19 -1.29 -14.23 2.83
N ARG A 20 -1.24 -13.52 3.97
CA ARG A 20 -1.03 -12.07 4.01
C ARG A 20 0.32 -11.65 3.43
N TRP A 21 1.35 -12.49 3.54
CA TRP A 21 2.67 -12.22 2.98
C TRP A 21 2.79 -12.44 1.47
N PHE A 22 1.99 -13.37 0.91
CA PHE A 22 2.08 -13.76 -0.51
C PHE A 22 0.92 -13.25 -1.38
N GLY A 23 -0.08 -12.62 -0.79
CA GLY A 23 -1.17 -12.05 -1.54
C GLY A 23 -2.10 -11.27 -0.64
N ARG A 24 -2.08 -9.95 -0.83
CA ARG A 24 -3.03 -8.99 -0.29
C ARG A 24 -2.69 -8.54 1.14
N ASP A 25 -1.72 -7.61 1.23
CA ASP A 25 -1.96 -6.32 1.87
C ASP A 25 -3.46 -6.00 1.73
N GLU A 26 -4.21 -5.75 2.80
CA GLU A 26 -5.67 -5.59 2.84
C GLU A 26 -6.25 -4.90 1.59
N ALA A 27 -6.48 -5.68 0.52
CA ALA A 27 -6.26 -5.13 -0.82
C ALA A 27 -7.18 -3.97 -1.07
N LEU A 28 -6.58 -2.84 -1.47
CA LEU A 28 -7.32 -1.81 -2.14
C LEU A 28 -8.21 -2.53 -3.16
N THR A 29 -9.51 -2.28 -3.10
CA THR A 29 -10.42 -2.86 -4.10
C THR A 29 -10.03 -2.41 -5.51
N SER A 30 -9.28 -1.31 -5.63
CA SER A 30 -8.69 -0.79 -6.85
C SER A 30 -7.20 -1.09 -6.95
N ASP A 31 -6.71 -1.44 -8.15
CA ASP A 31 -5.28 -1.54 -8.44
C ASP A 31 -4.68 -0.14 -8.47
N VAL A 32 -3.89 0.23 -7.46
CA VAL A 32 -3.26 1.56 -7.39
C VAL A 32 -1.77 1.43 -7.62
N LYS A 33 -1.29 2.05 -8.69
CA LYS A 33 0.14 2.15 -9.02
C LYS A 33 0.65 3.56 -8.78
N ILE A 34 1.69 3.66 -7.97
CA ILE A 34 2.40 4.91 -7.72
C ILE A 34 3.50 5.06 -8.76
N LEU A 35 3.36 6.06 -9.62
CA LEU A 35 4.33 6.36 -10.68
C LEU A 35 5.36 7.40 -10.23
N GLY A 36 4.98 8.25 -9.28
CA GLY A 36 5.87 9.25 -8.71
C GLY A 36 5.23 9.97 -7.54
N VAL A 37 6.08 10.52 -6.67
CA VAL A 37 5.67 11.30 -5.50
C VAL A 37 6.51 12.55 -5.35
N ILE A 38 5.88 13.61 -4.88
CA ILE A 38 6.52 14.83 -4.40
C ILE A 38 6.10 14.96 -2.94
N ALA A 39 7.00 14.57 -2.03
CA ALA A 39 6.78 14.64 -0.60
C ALA A 39 7.04 16.07 -0.08
N ALA A 40 6.01 16.92 -0.16
CA ALA A 40 6.03 18.31 0.33
C ALA A 40 5.06 18.52 1.51
N GLY A 41 4.83 17.47 2.31
CA GLY A 41 3.86 17.45 3.40
C GLY A 41 2.44 17.75 2.89
N ARG A 42 1.77 18.76 3.48
CA ARG A 42 0.41 19.20 3.08
C ARG A 42 0.27 19.63 1.62
N HIS A 43 1.39 20.01 0.98
CA HIS A 43 1.43 20.42 -0.43
C HIS A 43 1.92 19.31 -1.35
N GLY A 44 2.10 18.10 -0.82
CA GLY A 44 2.57 16.96 -1.57
C GLY A 44 1.60 16.57 -2.68
N SER A 45 2.16 15.94 -3.71
CA SER A 45 1.39 15.36 -4.80
C SER A 45 1.94 14.00 -5.19
N ALA A 46 1.05 13.13 -5.67
CA ALA A 46 1.39 11.81 -6.16
C ALA A 46 0.77 11.62 -7.54
N VAL A 47 1.55 11.06 -8.46
CA VAL A 47 1.06 10.62 -9.76
C VAL A 47 0.66 9.16 -9.62
N LEU A 48 -0.63 8.90 -9.79
CA LEU A 48 -1.26 7.61 -9.55
C LEU A 48 -1.96 7.14 -10.82
N SER A 49 -1.79 5.86 -11.14
CA SER A 49 -2.65 5.13 -12.07
C SER A 49 -3.55 4.22 -11.26
N ILE A 50 -4.85 4.27 -11.53
CA ILE A 50 -5.87 3.53 -10.78
C ILE A 50 -6.61 2.64 -11.76
N ASP A 51 -6.69 1.35 -11.45
CA ASP A 51 -7.35 0.32 -12.25
C ASP A 51 -6.87 0.30 -13.72
N GLY A 52 -5.58 0.58 -13.93
CA GLY A 52 -4.97 0.68 -15.26
C GLY A 52 -5.34 1.95 -16.06
N GLY A 53 -6.02 2.91 -15.43
CA GLY A 53 -6.39 4.18 -16.02
C GLY A 53 -5.20 5.13 -16.26
N PRO A 54 -5.45 6.26 -16.96
CA PRO A 54 -4.41 7.22 -17.30
C PRO A 54 -3.74 7.80 -16.03
N PRO A 55 -2.41 7.97 -16.03
CA PRO A 55 -1.67 8.60 -14.94
C PRO A 55 -2.24 9.98 -14.60
N THR A 56 -2.71 10.16 -13.36
CA THR A 56 -3.29 11.42 -12.91
C THR A 56 -2.61 11.90 -11.64
N ALA A 57 -2.40 13.22 -11.53
CA ALA A 57 -1.80 13.83 -10.35
C ALA A 57 -2.87 14.15 -9.30
N TYR A 58 -2.67 13.65 -8.08
CA TYR A 58 -3.52 13.90 -6.93
C TYR A 58 -2.73 14.59 -5.82
N ARG A 59 -3.39 15.48 -5.08
CA ARG A 59 -2.85 16.13 -3.89
C ARG A 59 -3.40 15.50 -2.62
N VAL A 60 -2.72 15.73 -1.50
CA VAL A 60 -3.25 15.40 -0.17
C VAL A 60 -4.65 16.01 -0.02
N GLY A 61 -5.60 15.20 0.43
CA GLY A 61 -7.02 15.52 0.55
C GLY A 61 -7.87 15.23 -0.68
N ASN A 62 -7.28 14.94 -1.85
CA ASN A 62 -8.06 14.62 -3.04
C ASN A 62 -8.75 13.26 -2.88
N ALA A 63 -10.00 13.21 -3.33
CA ALA A 63 -10.70 11.94 -3.57
C ALA A 63 -10.23 11.33 -4.90
N LEU A 64 -10.07 10.02 -4.90
CA LEU A 64 -9.68 9.21 -6.04
C LEU A 64 -10.82 8.23 -6.38
N PRO A 65 -10.87 7.73 -7.62
CA PRO A 65 -11.73 6.60 -8.00
C PRO A 65 -11.69 5.46 -6.97
N GLY A 66 -12.81 4.75 -6.79
CA GLY A 66 -12.88 3.62 -5.86
C GLY A 66 -13.09 3.99 -4.38
N ALA A 67 -13.61 5.19 -4.11
CA ALA A 67 -13.82 5.72 -2.75
C ALA A 67 -12.51 5.78 -1.93
N LEU A 68 -11.41 6.07 -2.62
CA LEU A 68 -10.11 6.34 -2.03
C LEU A 68 -9.95 7.84 -1.73
N VAL A 69 -9.18 8.17 -0.70
CA VAL A 69 -8.79 9.53 -0.35
C VAL A 69 -7.29 9.55 -0.04
N LEU A 70 -6.56 10.50 -0.62
CA LEU A 70 -5.15 10.69 -0.32
C LEU A 70 -5.00 11.40 1.02
N ARG A 71 -4.52 10.71 2.05
CA ARG A 71 -4.40 11.26 3.41
C ARG A 71 -3.06 11.93 3.66
N ASP A 72 -1.99 11.31 3.19
CA ASP A 72 -0.63 11.80 3.40
C ASP A 72 0.32 11.30 2.30
N ILE A 73 1.36 12.09 2.01
CA ILE A 73 2.38 11.78 1.00
C ILE A 73 3.76 12.03 1.62
N GLY A 74 4.42 10.94 1.99
CA GLY A 74 5.81 10.92 2.47
C GLY A 74 6.78 10.50 1.37
N ALA A 75 8.08 10.58 1.69
CA ALA A 75 9.15 10.18 0.78
C ALA A 75 9.15 8.66 0.51
N ASP A 76 8.90 7.86 1.55
CA ASP A 76 8.95 6.39 1.52
C ASP A 76 7.57 5.73 1.52
N ARG A 77 6.51 6.49 1.83
CA ARG A 77 5.15 5.99 2.02
C ARG A 77 4.10 6.98 1.58
N VAL A 78 3.04 6.48 0.99
CA VAL A 78 1.80 7.22 0.70
C VAL A 78 0.67 6.59 1.51
N VAL A 79 -0.11 7.43 2.18
CA VAL A 79 -1.24 6.99 2.99
C VAL A 79 -2.53 7.25 2.22
N LEU A 80 -3.28 6.20 1.95
CA LEU A 80 -4.59 6.22 1.32
C LEU A 80 -5.64 5.79 2.33
N ASP A 81 -6.81 6.40 2.29
CA ASP A 81 -7.99 5.95 3.02
C ASP A 81 -9.00 5.40 2.02
N GLN A 82 -9.40 4.14 2.18
CA GLN A 82 -10.50 3.56 1.40
C GLN A 82 -11.66 3.25 2.34
N ARG A 83 -12.74 4.03 2.23
CA ARG A 83 -13.96 3.86 3.06
C ARG A 83 -13.67 3.80 4.58
N GLY A 84 -12.74 4.63 5.06
CA GLY A 84 -12.37 4.68 6.48
C GLY A 84 -11.34 3.64 6.91
N ARG A 85 -10.78 2.86 5.98
CA ARG A 85 -9.60 2.03 6.23
C ARG A 85 -8.36 2.72 5.70
N GLU A 86 -7.42 2.98 6.60
CA GLU A 86 -6.13 3.54 6.24
C GLU A 86 -5.21 2.44 5.70
N MET A 87 -4.58 2.72 4.57
CA MET A 87 -3.70 1.83 3.81
C MET A 87 -2.41 2.58 3.49
N GLN A 88 -1.29 1.91 3.69
CA GLN A 88 0.03 2.53 3.54
C GLN A 88 0.74 1.86 2.38
N LEU A 89 0.92 2.59 1.28
CA LEU A 89 1.61 2.09 0.10
C LEU A 89 3.05 2.57 0.14
N ARG A 90 3.97 1.66 -0.17
CA ARG A 90 5.39 1.99 -0.34
C ARG A 90 5.57 2.79 -1.61
N THR A 91 6.29 3.89 -1.52
CA THR A 91 6.66 4.67 -2.71
C THR A 91 7.75 3.92 -3.48
N PRO A 92 7.80 4.09 -4.81
CA PRO A 92 8.91 3.56 -5.58
C PRO A 92 10.21 4.21 -5.08
N SER A 93 11.23 3.39 -4.83
CA SER A 93 12.56 3.84 -4.45
C SER A 93 13.07 4.83 -5.50
N ARG A 94 13.38 6.06 -5.08
CA ARG A 94 14.00 7.03 -5.97
C ARG A 94 15.38 6.49 -6.36
N GLU A 95 15.59 6.22 -7.65
CA GLU A 95 16.91 5.86 -8.13
C GLU A 95 17.89 6.99 -7.78
N ALA A 96 19.05 6.60 -7.22
CA ALA A 96 20.09 7.56 -6.90
C ALA A 96 20.51 8.26 -8.19
N ALA A 97 20.63 9.59 -8.13
CA ALA A 97 21.08 10.34 -9.28
C ALA A 97 22.49 9.83 -9.70
N PRO A 98 22.78 9.72 -11.00
CA PRO A 98 24.10 9.32 -11.46
C PRO A 98 25.19 10.24 -10.88
N ALA A 99 26.38 9.68 -10.67
CA ALA A 99 27.50 10.38 -10.06
C ALA A 99 27.75 11.74 -10.77
N GLY A 100 27.85 12.81 -9.98
CA GLY A 100 28.00 14.19 -10.47
C GLY A 100 26.74 15.07 -10.31
N ILE A 101 25.58 14.50 -9.99
CA ILE A 101 24.39 15.27 -9.59
C ILE A 101 24.29 15.24 -8.06
N VAL A 102 24.66 16.36 -7.43
CA VAL A 102 24.55 16.54 -5.97
C VAL A 102 23.20 17.19 -5.66
N PRO A 103 22.29 16.54 -4.91
CA PRO A 103 21.09 17.20 -4.40
C PRO A 103 21.50 18.40 -3.55
N LEU A 104 20.96 19.57 -3.84
CA LEU A 104 21.17 20.75 -3.00
C LEU A 104 20.52 20.51 -1.62
N PRO A 105 21.19 20.90 -0.52
CA PRO A 105 20.71 20.72 0.85
C PRO A 105 19.45 21.54 1.15
#